data_AF-A0A957DZE4-F1
#
_entry.id   AF-A0A957DZE4-F1
#
_cell.length_a   1.000
_cell.length_b   1.000
_cell.length_c   1.000
_cell.angle_alpha   90.00
_cell.angle_beta   90.00
_cell.angle_gamma   90.00
#
_symmetry.space_group_name_H-M   'P 1'
#
loop_
_entity.id
_entity.type
_entity.pdbx_description
1 polymer ?
#
loop_
_entity_poly.entity_id
_entity_poly.type
_entity_poly.pdbx_seq_one_letter_code
_entity_poly.pdbx_strand_id
1 'polypeptide(L)'
;MKKTSSPKRPYSVTITLLGVFGLGVWNSGRVIALYQQSPYLISLDIRPDPRLRLIAALIWALLFGGLTIALWLKRPFTRWAIPLTLSCYAVYEIILRAFFVQIPSSGLSWIGIVTFYLLIIMFAYWALNRPIMRSKFM
;
A
#
# COMPACT_ATOMS: atom_id res chain seq x y z
N MET A 1 -13.65 -17.66 38.61
CA MET A 1 -13.30 -16.47 37.80
C MET A 1 -13.31 -16.83 36.32
N LYS A 2 -14.23 -16.29 35.52
CA LYS A 2 -14.24 -16.48 34.07
C LYS A 2 -13.09 -15.66 33.47
N LYS A 3 -12.05 -16.32 32.95
CA LYS A 3 -11.00 -15.67 32.16
C LYS A 3 -11.66 -15.12 30.90
N THR A 4 -11.96 -13.82 30.87
CA THR A 4 -12.42 -13.16 29.65
C THR A 4 -11.22 -13.07 28.72
N SER A 5 -11.17 -13.97 27.73
CA SER A 5 -10.11 -13.96 26.72
C SER A 5 -10.09 -12.60 26.03
N SER A 6 -8.92 -12.00 25.90
CA SER A 6 -8.77 -10.72 25.19
C SER A 6 -9.40 -10.81 23.79
N PRO A 7 -10.19 -9.81 23.36
CA PRO A 7 -10.99 -9.93 22.16
C PRO A 7 -10.10 -10.03 20.90
N LYS A 8 -10.10 -11.20 20.27
CA LYS A 8 -9.30 -11.54 19.06
C LYS A 8 -9.47 -10.48 17.97
N ARG A 9 -8.39 -10.14 17.27
CA ARG A 9 -8.43 -9.24 16.10
C ARG A 9 -9.29 -9.89 15.00
N PRO A 10 -10.26 -9.17 14.41
CA PRO A 10 -11.05 -9.73 13.31
C PRO A 10 -10.16 -10.07 12.11
N TYR A 11 -10.46 -11.18 11.43
CA TYR A 11 -9.67 -11.66 10.29
C TYR A 11 -9.53 -10.62 9.19
N SER A 12 -10.55 -9.82 8.92
CA SER A 12 -10.48 -8.75 7.93
C SER A 12 -9.43 -7.68 8.22
N VAL A 13 -9.28 -7.30 9.49
CA VAL A 13 -8.25 -6.34 9.92
C VAL A 13 -6.87 -6.97 9.80
N THR A 14 -6.76 -8.27 10.05
CA THR A 14 -5.53 -9.03 9.80
C THR A 14 -5.20 -9.06 8.30
N ILE A 15 -6.18 -9.25 7.42
CA ILE A 15 -5.97 -9.19 5.96
C ILE A 15 -5.50 -7.79 5.56
N THR A 16 -6.13 -6.72 6.04
CA THR A 16 -5.68 -5.35 5.78
C THR A 16 -4.25 -5.12 6.29
N LEU A 17 -3.93 -5.58 7.50
CA LEU A 17 -2.59 -5.47 8.07
C LEU A 17 -1.56 -6.19 7.20
N LEU A 18 -1.84 -7.43 6.77
CA LEU A 18 -0.95 -8.20 5.91
C LEU A 18 -0.80 -7.55 4.54
N GLY A 19 -1.86 -6.98 3.98
CA GLY A 19 -1.80 -6.24 2.72
C GLY A 19 -0.91 -4.99 2.81
N VAL A 20 -1.09 -4.17 3.86
CA VAL A 20 -0.26 -2.99 4.11
C VAL A 20 1.20 -3.38 4.36
N PHE A 21 1.43 -4.44 5.14
CA PHE A 21 2.77 -5.00 5.35
C PHE A 21 3.42 -5.47 4.04
N GLY A 22 2.68 -6.23 3.24
CA GLY A 22 3.12 -6.71 1.93
C GLY A 22 3.51 -5.56 0.99
N LEU A 23 2.74 -4.45 0.99
CA LEU A 23 3.09 -3.25 0.24
C LEU A 23 4.36 -2.57 0.75
N GLY A 24 4.60 -2.56 2.06
CA GLY A 24 5.84 -2.08 2.65
C GLY A 24 7.06 -2.92 2.25
N VAL A 25 6.92 -4.25 2.32
CA VAL A 25 7.96 -5.19 1.86
C VAL A 25 8.22 -5.05 0.36
N TRP A 26 7.16 -4.96 -0.45
CA TRP A 26 7.26 -4.75 -1.88
C TRP A 26 8.04 -3.48 -2.24
N ASN A 27 7.71 -2.34 -1.61
CA ASN A 27 8.41 -1.09 -1.87
C ASN A 27 9.85 -1.10 -1.33
N SER A 28 10.11 -1.80 -0.21
CA SER A 28 11.49 -2.02 0.27
C SER A 28 12.31 -2.81 -0.75
N GLY A 29 11.73 -3.86 -1.33
CA GLY A 29 12.34 -4.61 -2.44
C GLY A 29 12.64 -3.72 -3.65
N ARG A 30 11.72 -2.82 -4.01
CA ARG A 30 11.95 -1.83 -5.08
C ARG A 30 13.10 -0.88 -4.76
N VAL A 31 13.23 -0.41 -3.51
CA VAL A 31 14.36 0.43 -3.08
C VAL A 31 15.67 -0.30 -3.30
N ILE A 32 15.77 -1.54 -2.82
CA ILE A 32 16.99 -2.37 -2.96
C ILE A 32 17.34 -2.56 -4.44
N ALA A 33 16.35 -2.96 -5.25
CA ALA A 33 16.55 -3.19 -6.68
C ALA A 33 16.98 -1.92 -7.41
N LEU A 34 16.29 -0.80 -7.20
CA LEU A 34 16.61 0.48 -7.85
C LEU A 34 17.97 1.03 -7.39
N TYR A 35 18.33 0.85 -6.12
CA TYR A 35 19.64 1.28 -5.61
C TYR A 35 20.76 0.50 -6.30
N GLN A 36 20.65 -0.83 -6.34
CA GLN A 36 21.64 -1.70 -6.99
C GLN A 36 21.75 -1.46 -8.49
N GLN A 37 20.62 -1.17 -9.16
CA GLN A 37 20.58 -0.93 -10.60
C GLN A 37 20.84 0.52 -10.98
N SER A 38 20.91 1.45 -10.02
CA SER A 38 20.98 2.90 -10.31
C SER A 38 22.15 3.30 -11.21
N PRO A 39 23.38 2.77 -11.09
CA PRO A 39 24.48 3.18 -11.96
C PRO A 39 24.18 2.86 -13.43
N TYR A 40 23.61 1.69 -13.70
CA TYR A 40 23.24 1.24 -15.03
C TYR A 40 22.06 2.04 -15.59
N LEU A 41 21.01 2.23 -14.79
CA LEU A 41 19.80 2.93 -15.23
C LEU A 41 20.06 4.42 -15.53
N ILE A 42 20.95 5.06 -14.75
CA ILE A 42 21.37 6.45 -15.00
C ILE A 42 22.19 6.54 -16.30
N SER A 43 23.09 5.57 -16.55
CA SER A 43 23.90 5.57 -17.77
C SER A 43 23.08 5.39 -19.05
N LEU A 44 21.91 4.76 -18.95
CA LEU A 44 21.01 4.48 -20.07
C LEU A 44 19.92 5.53 -20.29
N ASP A 45 19.95 6.65 -19.54
CA ASP A 45 18.93 7.72 -19.56
C ASP A 45 17.48 7.19 -19.49
N ILE A 46 17.26 6.15 -18.68
CA ILE A 46 15.95 5.51 -18.57
C ILE A 46 14.97 6.47 -17.86
N ARG A 47 13.82 6.71 -18.50
CA ARG A 47 12.73 7.50 -17.92
C ARG A 47 11.69 6.60 -17.24
N PRO A 48 11.10 7.03 -16.10
CA PRO A 48 11.42 8.24 -15.35
C PRO A 48 12.73 8.09 -14.58
N ASP A 49 13.36 9.22 -14.23
CA ASP A 49 14.65 9.28 -13.53
C ASP A 49 14.71 8.23 -12.40
N PRO A 50 15.68 7.29 -12.44
CA PRO A 50 15.81 6.23 -11.45
C PRO A 50 15.93 6.75 -10.02
N ARG A 51 16.52 7.94 -9.82
CA ARG A 51 16.65 8.59 -8.51
C ARG A 51 15.28 8.99 -7.96
N LEU A 52 14.41 9.56 -8.79
CA LEU A 52 13.04 9.90 -8.39
C LEU A 52 12.23 8.64 -8.06
N ARG A 53 12.41 7.57 -8.84
CA ARG A 53 11.77 6.27 -8.55
C ARG A 53 12.25 5.68 -7.23
N LEU A 54 13.54 5.78 -6.94
CA LEU A 54 14.14 5.31 -5.69
C LEU A 54 13.59 6.08 -4.49
N ILE A 55 13.57 7.41 -4.57
CA ILE A 55 13.01 8.28 -3.51
C ILE A 55 11.53 7.96 -3.29
N ALA A 56 10.75 7.86 -4.36
CA ALA A 56 9.34 7.51 -4.25
C ALA A 56 9.14 6.13 -3.62
N ALA A 57 9.90 5.11 -4.05
CA ALA A 57 9.83 3.77 -3.44
C ALA A 57 10.20 3.79 -1.95
N LEU A 58 11.19 4.60 -1.56
CA LEU A 58 11.58 4.77 -0.15
C LEU A 58 10.45 5.42 0.67
N ILE A 59 9.85 6.50 0.16
CA ILE A 59 8.71 7.15 0.81
C ILE A 59 7.56 6.15 1.01
N TRP A 60 7.20 5.39 -0.02
CA TRP A 60 6.13 4.40 0.09
C TRP A 60 6.47 3.25 1.04
N ALA A 61 7.73 2.78 1.05
CA ALA A 61 8.19 1.75 1.98
C ALA A 61 8.05 2.22 3.44
N LEU A 62 8.49 3.45 3.74
CA LEU A 62 8.38 4.05 5.07
C LEU A 62 6.93 4.30 5.47
N LEU A 63 6.10 4.81 4.56
CA LEU A 63 4.67 5.05 4.82
C LEU A 63 3.94 3.74 5.14
N PHE A 64 4.09 2.70 4.30
CA PHE A 64 3.42 1.43 4.54
C PHE A 64 3.98 0.70 5.76
N GLY A 65 5.30 0.71 5.97
CA GLY A 65 5.91 0.16 7.19
C GLY A 65 5.39 0.86 8.46
N GLY A 66 5.33 2.19 8.46
CA GLY A 66 4.78 2.99 9.54
C GLY A 66 3.29 2.70 9.79
N LEU A 67 2.48 2.58 8.74
CA LEU A 67 1.07 2.22 8.85
C LEU A 67 0.85 0.78 9.33
N THR A 68 1.71 -0.17 8.95
CA THR A 68 1.68 -1.53 9.50
C THR A 68 1.90 -1.50 11.01
N ILE A 69 2.93 -0.79 11.48
CA ILE A 69 3.23 -0.66 12.91
C ILE A 69 2.07 0.06 13.62
N ALA A 70 1.57 1.16 13.07
CA ALA A 70 0.46 1.90 13.65
C ALA A 70 -0.82 1.06 13.77
N LEU A 71 -1.13 0.26 12.74
CA LEU A 71 -2.30 -0.64 12.76
C LEU A 71 -2.07 -1.82 13.72
N TRP A 72 -0.83 -2.33 13.81
CA TRP A 72 -0.44 -3.34 14.79
C TRP A 72 -0.71 -2.85 16.21
N LEU A 73 -0.28 -1.63 16.51
CA LEU A 73 -0.48 -0.91 17.76
C LEU A 73 -1.90 -0.35 17.93
N LYS A 74 -2.81 -0.62 16.99
CA LYS A 74 -4.22 -0.21 17.02
C LYS A 74 -4.40 1.31 17.18
N ARG A 75 -3.60 2.12 16.48
CA ARG A 75 -3.76 3.58 16.51
C ARG A 75 -5.05 4.03 15.79
N PRO A 76 -5.84 4.96 16.34
CA PRO A 76 -7.13 5.35 15.77
C PRO A 76 -7.06 5.95 14.36
N PHE A 77 -6.00 6.71 14.07
CA PHE A 77 -5.88 7.42 12.79
C PHE A 77 -5.73 6.47 11.59
N THR A 78 -5.31 5.21 11.80
CA THR A 78 -5.09 4.25 10.70
C THR A 78 -6.37 3.94 9.92
N ARG A 79 -7.53 4.18 10.53
CA ARG A 79 -8.85 3.97 9.92
C ARG A 79 -9.10 4.85 8.70
N TRP A 80 -8.47 6.01 8.67
CA TRP A 80 -8.54 6.97 7.57
C TRP A 80 -7.23 7.01 6.80
N ALA A 81 -6.09 6.92 7.49
CA ALA A 81 -4.79 6.98 6.86
C ALA A 81 -4.54 5.81 5.90
N ILE A 82 -4.91 4.57 6.25
CA ILE A 82 -4.68 3.42 5.36
C ILE A 82 -5.47 3.55 4.04
N PRO A 83 -6.80 3.77 4.05
CA PRO A 83 -7.53 3.98 2.81
C PRO A 83 -6.99 5.15 1.99
N LEU A 84 -6.66 6.28 2.63
CA LEU A 84 -6.11 7.44 1.93
C LEU A 84 -4.75 7.14 1.28
N THR A 85 -3.83 6.53 2.02
CA THR A 85 -2.51 6.14 1.51
C THR A 85 -2.64 5.12 0.38
N LEU A 86 -3.56 4.15 0.46
CA LEU A 86 -3.85 3.22 -0.63
C LEU A 86 -4.37 3.95 -1.88
N SER A 87 -5.25 4.94 -1.73
CA SER A 87 -5.74 5.77 -2.84
C SER A 87 -4.60 6.54 -3.50
N CYS A 88 -3.77 7.23 -2.72
CA CYS A 88 -2.62 7.98 -3.25
C CYS A 88 -1.62 7.03 -3.94
N TYR A 89 -1.38 5.84 -3.38
CA TYR A 89 -0.50 4.85 -3.96
C TYR A 89 -1.05 4.30 -5.29
N ALA A 90 -2.37 4.03 -5.35
CA ALA A 90 -3.04 3.60 -6.58
C ALA A 90 -2.91 4.65 -7.69
N VAL A 91 -3.15 5.93 -7.37
CA VAL A 91 -2.97 7.04 -8.33
C VAL A 91 -1.53 7.12 -8.82
N TYR A 92 -0.55 7.04 -7.90
CA TYR A 92 0.86 7.03 -8.24
C TYR A 92 1.23 5.87 -9.20
N GLU A 93 0.79 4.64 -8.92
CA GLU A 93 1.05 3.47 -9.77
C GLU A 93 0.37 3.60 -11.13
N ILE A 94 -0.86 4.12 -11.17
CA ILE A 94 -1.61 4.36 -12.42
C ILE A 94 -0.88 5.40 -13.29
N ILE A 95 -0.46 6.53 -12.71
CA ILE A 95 0.29 7.56 -13.43
C ILE A 95 1.60 6.97 -13.98
N LEU A 96 2.37 6.24 -13.16
CA LEU A 96 3.60 5.62 -13.64
C LEU A 96 3.35 4.66 -14.81
N ARG A 97 2.31 3.83 -14.73
CA ARG A 97 1.94 2.91 -15.81
C ARG A 97 1.50 3.64 -17.06
N ALA A 98 0.69 4.69 -16.92
CA ALA A 98 0.15 5.45 -18.05
C ALA A 98 1.24 6.14 -18.87
N PHE A 99 2.28 6.64 -18.21
CA PHE A 99 3.33 7.42 -18.88
C PHE A 99 4.58 6.63 -19.24
N PHE A 100 4.89 5.51 -18.55
CA PHE A 100 6.21 4.87 -18.65
C PHE A 100 6.20 3.37 -18.91
N VAL A 101 5.03 2.71 -18.91
CA VAL A 101 4.94 1.29 -19.27
C VAL A 101 4.28 1.19 -20.64
N GLN A 102 4.92 0.50 -21.59
CA GLN A 102 4.27 0.11 -22.84
C GLN A 102 3.20 -0.94 -22.50
N ILE A 103 1.98 -0.47 -22.28
CA ILE A 103 0.85 -1.33 -21.92
C ILE A 103 0.31 -1.97 -23.20
N PRO A 104 0.07 -3.29 -23.22
CA PRO A 104 -0.61 -3.92 -24.35
C PRO A 104 -1.97 -3.23 -24.58
N SER A 105 -2.22 -2.83 -25.83
CA SER A 105 -3.29 -1.92 -26.29
C SER A 105 -4.73 -2.37 -26.02
N SER A 106 -4.96 -3.49 -25.32
CA SER A 106 -6.29 -3.93 -24.93
C SER A 106 -6.82 -3.07 -23.78
N GLY A 107 -7.80 -2.19 -24.04
CA GLY A 107 -8.46 -1.34 -23.03
C GLY A 107 -9.08 -2.11 -21.84
N LEU A 108 -9.29 -3.43 -21.99
CA LEU A 108 -9.74 -4.33 -20.92
C LEU A 108 -8.77 -4.36 -19.72
N SER A 109 -7.48 -4.06 -19.93
CA SER A 109 -6.46 -4.10 -18.88
C SER A 109 -6.57 -2.94 -17.89
N TRP A 110 -6.94 -1.74 -18.36
CA TRP A 110 -7.05 -0.54 -17.52
C TRP A 110 -8.22 -0.60 -16.56
N ILE A 111 -9.38 -1.01 -17.05
CA ILE A 111 -10.59 -1.16 -16.22
C ILE A 111 -10.31 -2.17 -15.11
N GLY A 112 -9.70 -3.32 -15.44
CA GLY A 112 -9.33 -4.33 -14.46
C GLY A 112 -8.41 -3.79 -13.35
N ILE A 113 -7.38 -3.02 -13.70
CA ILE A 113 -6.45 -2.43 -12.73
C ILE A 113 -7.17 -1.43 -11.80
N VAL A 114 -7.98 -0.52 -12.37
CA VAL A 114 -8.71 0.49 -11.59
C VAL A 114 -9.73 -0.18 -10.66
N THR A 115 -10.50 -1.15 -11.17
CA THR A 115 -11.45 -1.91 -10.37
C THR A 115 -10.76 -2.66 -9.24
N PHE A 116 -9.61 -3.28 -9.49
CA PHE A 116 -8.82 -3.97 -8.46
C PHE A 116 -8.40 -3.03 -7.33
N TYR A 117 -7.85 -1.85 -7.65
CA TYR A 117 -7.47 -0.87 -6.62
C TYR A 117 -8.69 -0.36 -5.83
N LEU A 118 -9.79 -0.05 -6.51
CA LEU A 118 -11.03 0.41 -5.86
C LEU A 118 -11.56 -0.64 -4.87
N LEU A 119 -11.58 -1.92 -5.26
CA LEU A 119 -12.02 -3.00 -4.39
C LEU A 119 -11.12 -3.13 -3.14
N ILE A 120 -9.80 -3.00 -3.29
CA ILE A 120 -8.88 -3.01 -2.14
C ILE A 120 -9.12 -1.83 -1.21
N ILE A 121 -9.29 -0.62 -1.75
CA ILE A 121 -9.52 0.59 -0.96
C ILE A 121 -10.86 0.49 -0.20
N MET A 122 -11.93 0.10 -0.90
CA MET A 122 -13.26 -0.10 -0.30
C MET A 122 -13.23 -1.19 0.77
N PHE A 123 -12.53 -2.31 0.51
CA PHE A 123 -12.35 -3.38 1.49
C PHE A 123 -11.59 -2.89 2.72
N ALA A 124 -10.47 -2.18 2.57
CA ALA A 124 -9.70 -1.65 3.68
C ALA A 124 -10.52 -0.64 4.51
N TYR A 125 -11.23 0.26 3.85
CA TYR A 125 -12.13 1.22 4.49
C TYR A 125 -13.20 0.50 5.31
N TRP A 126 -13.92 -0.44 4.70
CA TRP A 126 -14.92 -1.25 5.39
C TRP A 126 -14.31 -2.07 6.52
N ALA A 127 -13.14 -2.69 6.33
CA ALA A 127 -12.44 -3.49 7.32
C ALA A 127 -12.13 -2.72 8.62
N LEU A 128 -11.70 -1.47 8.49
CA LEU A 128 -11.25 -0.64 9.61
C LEU A 128 -12.40 0.17 10.24
N ASN A 129 -13.49 0.43 9.51
CA ASN A 129 -14.59 1.29 9.97
C ASN A 129 -15.82 0.56 10.52
N ARG A 130 -15.79 -0.78 10.61
CA ARG A 130 -16.90 -1.57 11.18
C ARG A 130 -17.25 -1.14 12.61
N PRO A 131 -18.53 -1.22 13.02
CA PRO A 131 -18.96 -0.89 14.39
C PRO A 131 -18.14 -1.61 15.47
N ILE A 132 -17.87 -2.91 15.28
CA ILE A 132 -17.09 -3.76 16.20
C ILE A 132 -15.65 -3.24 16.39
N MET A 133 -15.11 -2.52 15.41
CA MET A 133 -13.77 -1.93 15.50
C MET A 133 -13.78 -0.53 16.09
N ARG A 134 -14.90 0.22 16.04
CA ARG A 134 -14.96 1.59 16.58
C ARG A 134 -14.58 1.63 18.07
N SER A 135 -15.02 0.66 18.86
CA SER A 135 -14.73 0.57 20.30
C SER A 135 -13.31 0.10 20.63
N LYS A 136 -12.57 -0.49 19.68
CA LYS A 136 -11.20 -1.01 19.91
C LYS A 136 -10.10 0.02 19.60
N PHE A 137 -10.46 1.12 18.97
CA PHE A 137 -9.55 2.20 18.54
C PHE A 137 -9.76 3.50 19.34
N MET A 138 -10.79 3.58 20.19
CA MET A 138 -10.94 4.61 21.22
C MET A 138 -10.03 4.27 22.40
#